data_AF-A0A013WGA1-F1
#
_entry.id   AF-A0A013WGA1-F1
#
_cell.length_a   1.000
_cell.length_b   1.000
_cell.length_c   1.000
_cell.angle_alpha   90.00
_cell.angle_beta   90.00
_cell.angle_gamma   90.00
#
_symmetry.space_group_name_H-M   'P 1'
#
loop_
_entity.id
_entity.type
_entity.pdbx_description
1 polymer ?
#
loop_
_entity_poly.entity_id
_entity_poly.type
_entity_poly.pdbx_seq_one_letter_code
_entity_poly.pdbx_strand_id
1 'polypeptide(L)'
;MYQPSPTINRGAARAILSAGPVFLTLTCAATLYKTLPAPIPVNLASFAILFLLLLFGLIFGPFVACIPILIGASAMTYMSRRVTWLSARPIWLATGLLIGLGAAHGMTLLQTAPELAFALVATCGLSAYLCHNRN
;
A
#
# COMPACT_ATOMS: atom_id res chain seq x y z
N MET A 1 -5.97 -1.35 -29.42
CA MET A 1 -5.71 -2.12 -28.19
C MET A 1 -4.41 -1.63 -27.57
N TYR A 2 -4.46 -0.98 -26.40
CA TYR A 2 -3.25 -0.57 -25.68
C TYR A 2 -2.69 -1.79 -24.94
N GLN A 3 -1.60 -2.37 -25.43
CA GLN A 3 -0.90 -3.43 -24.72
C GLN A 3 -0.04 -2.78 -23.61
N PRO A 4 -0.31 -3.05 -22.31
CA PRO A 4 0.59 -2.60 -21.26
C PRO A 4 1.97 -3.26 -21.46
N SER A 5 3.05 -2.49 -21.34
CA SER A 5 4.40 -3.03 -21.53
C SER A 5 4.69 -4.10 -20.47
N PRO A 6 5.47 -5.15 -20.80
CA PRO A 6 5.73 -6.28 -19.89
C PRO A 6 6.39 -5.87 -18.56
N THR A 7 6.98 -4.68 -18.51
CA THR A 7 7.64 -4.11 -17.33
C THR A 7 6.64 -3.44 -16.37
N ILE A 8 5.54 -2.86 -16.86
CA ILE A 8 4.42 -2.37 -16.03
C ILE A 8 3.79 -3.54 -15.25
N ASN A 9 3.67 -4.71 -15.90
CA ASN A 9 3.11 -5.91 -15.29
C ASN A 9 3.96 -6.42 -14.11
N ARG A 10 5.28 -6.21 -14.12
CA ARG A 10 6.15 -6.65 -13.02
C ARG A 10 6.07 -5.73 -11.79
N GLY A 11 6.05 -4.41 -12.00
CA GLY A 11 5.90 -3.43 -10.92
C GLY A 11 4.53 -3.55 -10.24
N ALA A 12 3.46 -3.61 -11.06
CA ALA A 12 2.11 -3.80 -10.56
C ALA A 12 1.94 -5.14 -9.82
N ALA A 13 2.47 -6.25 -10.34
CA ALA A 13 2.39 -7.54 -9.66
C ALA A 13 3.07 -7.52 -8.28
N ARG A 14 4.25 -6.88 -8.17
CA ARG A 14 4.94 -6.72 -6.87
C ARG A 14 4.13 -5.88 -5.89
N ALA A 15 3.56 -4.77 -6.36
CA ALA A 15 2.71 -3.91 -5.53
C ALA A 15 1.48 -4.68 -5.03
N ILE A 16 0.81 -5.44 -5.91
CA ILE A 16 -0.38 -6.23 -5.58
C ILE A 16 -0.07 -7.33 -4.55
N LEU A 17 1.01 -8.08 -4.76
CA LEU A 17 1.39 -9.18 -3.86
C LEU A 17 1.88 -8.69 -2.49
N SER A 18 2.48 -7.50 -2.44
CA SER A 18 3.01 -6.94 -1.19
C SER A 18 2.03 -6.06 -0.43
N ALA A 19 0.95 -5.56 -1.05
CA ALA A 19 0.03 -4.61 -0.43
C ALA A 19 -0.55 -5.10 0.90
N GLY A 20 -1.07 -6.33 0.95
CA GLY A 20 -1.65 -6.91 2.17
C GLY A 20 -0.61 -7.08 3.30
N PRO A 21 0.51 -7.78 3.05
CA PRO A 21 1.58 -7.91 4.05
C PRO A 21 2.15 -6.56 4.52
N VAL A 22 2.36 -5.61 3.62
CA VAL A 22 2.86 -4.26 3.95
C VAL A 22 1.85 -3.51 4.81
N PHE A 23 0.56 -3.54 4.46
CA PHE A 23 -0.49 -2.90 5.25
C PHE A 23 -0.57 -3.45 6.68
N LEU A 24 -0.54 -4.78 6.85
CA LEU A 24 -0.62 -5.40 8.16
C LEU A 24 0.62 -5.15 9.01
N THR A 25 1.82 -5.21 8.41
CA THR A 25 3.07 -4.94 9.12
C THR A 25 3.15 -3.50 9.58
N LEU A 26 2.75 -2.54 8.75
CA LEU A 26 2.69 -1.12 9.11
C LEU A 26 1.61 -0.84 10.16
N THR A 27 0.45 -1.48 10.06
CA THR A 27 -0.60 -1.38 11.09
C THR A 27 -0.06 -1.88 12.43
N CYS A 28 0.56 -3.05 12.45
CA CYS A 28 1.14 -3.63 13.67
C CYS A 28 2.23 -2.72 14.25
N ALA A 29 3.15 -2.23 13.42
CA ALA A 29 4.19 -1.30 13.84
C ALA A 29 3.61 0.00 14.43
N ALA A 30 2.60 0.59 13.80
CA ALA A 30 1.93 1.79 14.29
C ALA A 30 1.21 1.56 15.62
N THR A 31 0.54 0.42 15.78
CA THR A 31 -0.12 0.04 17.03
C THR A 31 0.91 -0.16 18.15
N LEU A 32 2.01 -0.85 17.88
CA LEU A 32 3.08 -1.05 18.86
C LEU A 32 3.75 0.27 19.26
N TYR A 33 3.93 1.18 18.30
CA TYR A 33 4.47 2.51 18.57
C TYR A 33 3.59 3.30 19.55
N LYS A 34 2.26 3.23 19.40
CA LYS A 34 1.32 3.87 20.34
C LYS A 34 1.36 3.29 21.76
N THR A 35 1.80 2.04 21.91
CA THR A 35 1.86 1.39 23.22
C THR A 35 3.15 1.70 24.01
N LEU A 36 4.14 2.36 23.41
CA LEU A 36 5.36 2.72 24.13
C LEU A 36 5.09 3.84 25.17
N PRO A 37 5.63 3.74 26.41
CA PRO A 37 6.65 2.79 26.88
C PRO A 37 6.09 1.57 27.64
N ALA A 38 4.78 1.29 27.54
CA ALA A 38 4.17 0.19 28.28
C ALA A 38 4.79 -1.18 27.86
N PRO A 39 4.94 -2.12 28.80
CA PRO A 39 5.39 -3.47 28.48
C PRO A 39 4.39 -4.11 27.51
N ILE A 40 4.89 -4.58 26.37
CA ILE A 40 4.10 -5.24 25.33
C ILE A 40 4.02 -6.72 25.71
N PRO A 41 2.87 -7.24 26.18
CA PRO A 41 2.75 -8.64 26.54
C PRO A 41 2.77 -9.50 25.27
N VAL A 42 3.90 -10.13 24.99
CA VAL A 42 4.04 -11.06 23.88
C VAL A 42 3.79 -12.47 24.39
N ASN A 43 2.62 -13.04 24.07
CA ASN A 43 2.30 -14.44 24.36
C ASN A 43 2.18 -15.27 23.08
N LEU A 44 2.18 -16.60 23.22
CA LEU A 44 2.11 -17.52 22.08
C LEU A 44 0.82 -17.33 21.24
N ALA A 45 -0.28 -16.98 21.89
CA ALA A 45 -1.55 -16.70 21.22
C ALA A 45 -1.48 -15.45 20.33
N SER A 46 -0.81 -14.39 20.78
CA SER A 46 -0.56 -13.17 19.99
C SER A 46 0.28 -13.47 18.75
N PHE A 47 1.29 -14.34 18.87
CA PHE A 47 2.07 -14.80 17.71
C PHE A 47 1.21 -15.58 16.70
N ALA A 48 0.36 -16.48 17.18
CA ALA A 48 -0.53 -17.24 16.31
C ALA A 48 -1.52 -16.32 15.57
N ILE A 49 -2.13 -15.36 16.27
CA ILE A 49 -3.05 -14.37 15.68
C ILE A 49 -2.34 -13.51 14.64
N LEU A 50 -1.12 -13.04 14.93
CA LEU A 50 -0.34 -12.24 14.00
C LEU A 50 0.00 -13.01 12.73
N PHE A 51 0.36 -14.30 12.86
CA PHE A 51 0.59 -15.18 11.72
C PHE A 51 -0.68 -15.39 10.88
N LEU A 52 -1.82 -15.66 11.52
CA LEU A 52 -3.12 -15.80 10.87
C LEU A 52 -3.52 -14.53 10.10
N LEU A 53 -3.34 -13.36 10.71
CA LEU A 53 -3.58 -12.07 10.06
C LEU A 53 -2.66 -11.89 8.85
N LEU A 54 -1.37 -12.17 8.99
CA LEU A 54 -0.41 -12.05 7.88
C LEU A 54 -0.76 -12.99 6.72
N LEU A 55 -1.16 -14.23 7.02
CA LEU A 55 -1.61 -15.20 6.03
C LEU A 55 -2.88 -14.72 5.32
N PHE A 56 -3.84 -14.18 6.07
CA PHE A 56 -5.03 -13.56 5.51
C PHE A 56 -4.67 -12.38 4.60
N GLY A 57 -3.79 -11.48 5.04
CA GLY A 57 -3.31 -10.36 4.23
C GLY A 57 -2.57 -10.79 2.97
N LEU A 58 -1.81 -11.90 3.03
CA LEU A 58 -1.13 -12.45 1.87
C LEU A 58 -2.12 -13.04 0.84
N ILE A 59 -3.17 -13.72 1.31
CA ILE A 59 -4.15 -14.37 0.43
C ILE A 59 -5.14 -13.35 -0.12
N PHE A 60 -5.79 -12.58 0.75
CA PHE A 60 -6.90 -11.69 0.39
C PHE A 60 -6.46 -10.28 0.00
N GLY A 61 -5.31 -9.82 0.51
CA GLY A 61 -4.76 -8.50 0.19
C GLY A 61 -4.59 -8.25 -1.32
N PRO A 62 -4.03 -9.20 -2.09
CA PRO A 62 -3.93 -9.09 -3.54
C PRO A 62 -5.29 -8.87 -4.23
N PHE A 63 -6.35 -9.55 -3.80
CA PHE A 63 -7.68 -9.42 -4.43
C PHE A 63 -8.26 -8.02 -4.23
N VAL A 64 -8.13 -7.47 -3.02
CA VAL A 64 -8.62 -6.11 -2.70
C VAL A 64 -7.75 -5.04 -3.38
N ALA A 65 -6.43 -5.24 -3.40
CA ALA A 65 -5.48 -4.27 -3.93
C ALA A 65 -5.36 -4.28 -5.46
N CYS A 66 -5.74 -5.37 -6.13
CA CYS A 66 -5.57 -5.55 -7.57
C CYS A 66 -6.19 -4.42 -8.39
N ILE A 67 -7.48 -4.17 -8.21
CA ILE A 67 -8.25 -3.18 -8.98
C ILE A 67 -7.67 -1.76 -8.80
N PRO A 68 -7.55 -1.21 -7.57
CA PRO A 68 -7.06 0.15 -7.39
C PRO A 68 -5.61 0.33 -7.87
N ILE A 69 -4.75 -0.68 -7.69
CA ILE A 69 -3.35 -0.62 -8.15
C ILE A 69 -3.29 -0.59 -9.68
N LEU A 70 -4.04 -1.45 -10.37
CA LEU A 70 -4.03 -1.48 -11.84
C LEU A 70 -4.58 -0.19 -12.45
N ILE A 71 -5.66 0.35 -11.89
CA ILE A 71 -6.24 1.62 -12.34
C ILE A 71 -5.24 2.76 -12.12
N GLY A 72 -4.71 2.89 -10.91
CA GLY A 72 -3.75 3.95 -10.56
C GLY A 72 -2.47 3.87 -11.38
N ALA A 73 -1.88 2.68 -11.52
CA ALA A 73 -0.67 2.47 -12.30
C ALA A 73 -0.89 2.78 -13.80
N SER A 74 -2.04 2.39 -14.36
CA SER A 74 -2.36 2.66 -15.77
C SER A 74 -2.55 4.15 -16.03
N ALA A 75 -3.29 4.84 -15.16
CA ALA A 75 -3.52 6.29 -15.26
C ALA A 75 -2.19 7.07 -15.15
N MET A 76 -1.37 6.72 -14.16
CA MET A 76 -0.07 7.37 -13.95
C MET A 76 0.92 7.10 -15.06
N THR A 77 0.93 5.88 -15.61
CA THR A 77 1.74 5.56 -16.80
C THR A 77 1.30 6.38 -18.01
N TYR A 78 -0.02 6.51 -18.22
CA TYR A 78 -0.54 7.28 -19.33
C TYR A 78 -0.16 8.77 -19.20
N MET A 79 -0.27 9.34 -17.99
CA MET A 79 0.12 10.72 -17.72
C MET A 79 1.64 10.94 -17.86
N SER A 80 2.47 10.02 -17.35
CA SER A 80 3.93 10.16 -17.41
C SER A 80 4.48 10.14 -18.84
N ARG A 81 3.79 9.49 -19.78
CA ARG A 81 4.13 9.53 -21.22
C ARG A 81 3.87 10.88 -21.88
N ARG A 82 2.90 11.65 -21.38
CA ARG A 82 2.57 12.97 -21.93
C ARG A 82 3.36 14.10 -21.28
N VAL A 83 3.89 13.84 -20.09
CA VAL A 83 4.35 14.87 -19.18
C VAL A 83 5.58 14.35 -18.42
N THR A 84 6.77 14.79 -18.83
CA THR A 84 8.06 14.21 -18.43
C THR A 84 8.35 14.29 -16.93
N TRP A 85 8.00 15.39 -16.26
CA TRP A 85 8.17 15.51 -14.80
C TRP A 85 7.40 14.43 -14.03
N LEU A 86 6.20 14.01 -14.48
CA LEU A 86 5.40 12.94 -13.86
C LEU A 86 6.04 11.54 -13.97
N SER A 87 7.13 11.39 -14.72
CA SER A 87 7.93 10.16 -14.69
C SER A 87 8.84 10.05 -13.46
N ALA A 88 8.99 11.11 -12.67
CA ALA A 88 9.85 11.06 -11.50
C ALA A 88 9.27 10.12 -10.41
N ARG A 89 10.09 9.18 -9.93
CA ARG A 89 9.79 8.31 -8.77
C ARG A 89 9.14 9.00 -7.56
N PRO A 90 9.67 10.15 -7.06
CA PRO A 90 9.07 10.81 -5.91
C PRO A 90 7.64 11.28 -6.18
N ILE A 91 7.30 11.63 -7.42
CA ILE A 91 5.93 11.99 -7.80
C ILE A 91 5.01 10.78 -7.70
N TRP A 92 5.48 9.61 -8.13
CA TRP A 92 4.68 8.38 -8.00
C TRP A 92 4.36 8.06 -6.55
N LEU A 93 5.37 8.16 -5.68
CA LEU A 93 5.21 7.99 -4.25
C LEU A 93 4.23 9.03 -3.68
N ALA A 94 4.40 10.32 -4.01
CA ALA A 94 3.54 11.40 -3.53
C ALA A 94 2.07 11.21 -3.96
N THR A 95 1.82 10.85 -5.23
CA THR A 95 0.46 10.54 -5.71
C THR A 95 -0.14 9.36 -4.94
N GLY A 96 0.64 8.30 -4.71
CA GLY A 96 0.20 7.16 -3.90
C GLY A 96 -0.18 7.56 -2.48
N LEU A 97 0.64 8.40 -1.82
CA LEU A 97 0.34 8.94 -0.50
C LEU A 97 -0.96 9.77 -0.50
N LEU A 98 -1.14 10.65 -1.50
CA LEU A 98 -2.33 11.50 -1.62
C LEU A 98 -3.61 10.67 -1.84
N ILE A 99 -3.54 9.64 -2.68
CA ILE A 99 -4.67 8.72 -2.89
C ILE A 99 -5.01 7.98 -1.59
N GLY A 100 -3.99 7.46 -0.90
CA GLY A 100 -4.17 6.80 0.39
C GLY A 100 -4.76 7.74 1.45
N LEU A 101 -4.35 9.00 1.47
CA LEU A 101 -4.88 10.02 2.37
C LEU A 101 -6.35 10.32 2.05
N GLY A 102 -6.69 10.46 0.78
CA GLY A 102 -8.07 10.64 0.33
C GLY A 102 -8.97 9.46 0.72
N ALA A 103 -8.48 8.23 0.55
CA ALA A 103 -9.20 7.03 0.97
C ALA A 103 -9.38 6.97 2.49
N ALA A 104 -8.31 7.23 3.26
CA ALA A 104 -8.36 7.27 4.73
C ALA A 104 -9.33 8.35 5.24
N HIS A 105 -9.38 9.51 4.58
CA HIS A 105 -10.33 10.56 4.90
C HIS A 105 -11.78 10.18 4.56
N GLY A 106 -12.03 9.63 3.37
CA GLY A 106 -13.35 9.19 2.94
C GLY A 106 -13.94 8.07 3.82
N MET A 107 -13.08 7.25 4.42
CA MET A 107 -13.45 6.20 5.37
C MET A 107 -13.43 6.65 6.84
N THR A 108 -13.23 7.95 7.11
CA THR A 108 -13.09 8.54 8.45
C THR A 108 -12.04 7.89 9.36
N LEU A 109 -11.10 7.14 8.79
CA LEU A 109 -10.06 6.40 9.51
C LEU A 109 -9.10 7.31 10.28
N LEU A 110 -8.88 8.53 9.79
CA LEU A 110 -8.06 9.53 10.48
C LEU A 110 -8.56 9.83 11.90
N GLN A 111 -9.86 9.70 12.14
CA GLN A 111 -10.49 9.97 13.45
C GLN A 111 -10.73 8.68 14.24
N THR A 112 -11.13 7.61 13.57
CA THR A 112 -11.58 6.36 14.23
C THR A 112 -10.45 5.36 14.46
N ALA A 113 -9.46 5.29 13.56
CA ALA A 113 -8.36 4.32 13.63
C ALA A 113 -7.09 4.88 12.95
N PRO A 114 -6.33 5.77 13.61
CA PRO A 114 -5.20 6.47 13.01
C PRO A 114 -4.07 5.54 12.52
N GLU A 115 -3.89 4.40 13.17
CA GLU A 115 -2.95 3.35 12.80
C GLU A 115 -3.29 2.72 11.45
N LEU A 116 -4.58 2.45 11.21
CA LEU A 116 -5.07 1.94 9.92
C LEU A 116 -4.94 3.01 8.84
N ALA A 117 -5.25 4.27 9.18
CA ALA A 117 -5.07 5.40 8.26
C ALA A 117 -3.60 5.54 7.82
N PHE A 118 -2.67 5.52 8.78
CA PHE A 118 -1.23 5.59 8.50
C PHE A 118 -0.77 4.42 7.63
N ALA A 119 -1.13 3.18 7.99
CA ALA A 119 -0.75 2.00 7.25
C ALA A 119 -1.31 2.03 5.81
N LEU A 120 -2.56 2.49 5.63
CA LEU A 120 -3.19 2.63 4.32
C LEU A 120 -2.43 3.64 3.46
N VAL A 121 -2.19 4.85 3.98
CA VAL A 121 -1.47 5.92 3.30
C VAL A 121 -0.09 5.45 2.86
N ALA A 122 0.69 4.89 3.78
CA ALA A 122 2.03 4.41 3.52
C ALA A 122 2.04 3.24 2.51
N THR A 123 1.09 2.31 2.61
CA THR A 123 0.95 1.20 1.66
C THR A 123 0.62 1.70 0.25
N CYS A 124 -0.27 2.70 0.11
CA CYS A 124 -0.57 3.32 -1.18
C CYS A 124 0.66 4.02 -1.78
N GLY A 125 1.43 4.75 -0.98
CA GLY A 125 2.69 5.37 -1.40
C GLY A 125 3.72 4.36 -1.88
N LEU A 126 3.94 3.29 -1.10
CA LEU A 126 4.86 2.20 -1.46
C LEU A 126 4.39 1.44 -2.70
N SER A 127 3.09 1.16 -2.83
CA SER A 127 2.52 0.49 -3.99
C SER A 127 2.74 1.32 -5.26
N ALA A 128 2.48 2.63 -5.20
CA ALA A 128 2.74 3.52 -6.33
C ALA A 128 4.24 3.61 -6.67
N TYR A 129 5.11 3.63 -5.65
CA TYR A 129 6.55 3.57 -5.84
C TYR A 129 7.01 2.26 -6.51
N LEU A 130 6.43 1.12 -6.14
CA LEU A 130 6.73 -0.19 -6.74
C LEU A 130 6.18 -0.33 -8.17
N CYS A 131 5.01 0.27 -8.44
CA CYS A 131 4.44 0.36 -9.77
C CYS A 131 5.24 1.27 -10.71
N HIS A 132 6.02 2.19 -10.17
CA HIS A 132 6.86 3.05 -10.97
C HIS A 132 7.92 2.21 -11.70
N ASN A 133 7.72 2.13 -12.99
CA ASN A 133 8.55 1.34 -13.87
C ASN A 133 9.64 2.25 -14.45
N ARG A 134 10.91 1.98 -14.11
CA ARG A 134 12.04 2.56 -14.85
C ARG A 134 12.07 1.85 -16.21
N ASN A 135 11.69 2.57 -17.27
CA ASN A 135 12.08 2.19 -18.63
C ASN A 135 13.60 2.18 -18.73
#